data_AF-A0A392NPL1-F1
#
_entry.id   AF-A0A392NPL1-F1
#
_cell.length_a   1.000
_cell.length_b   1.000
_cell.length_c   1.000
_cell.angle_alpha   90.00
_cell.angle_beta   90.00
_cell.angle_gamma   90.00
#
_symmetry.space_group_name_H-M   'P 1'
#
loop_
_entity.id
_entity.type
_entity.pdbx_description
1 polymer ?
#
loop_
_entity_poly.entity_id
_entity_poly.type
_entity_poly.pdbx_seq_one_letter_code
_entity_poly.pdbx_strand_id
1 'polypeptide(L)'
;MPIAFPTLICDIILAQYPGICTESDVPSRRDSDLSLDYRLFEGTQAADIAAPSAQKPTGAITRQHMIIDLKLVSKALDDKKFLVDRVIHALELEEVAATEDAGVGSSNVPSGAQTNEEDDADVQGENSDDDPSI
;
A
#
# COMPACT_ATOMS: atom_id res chain seq x y z
N MET A 1 37.06 -8.69 26.80
CA MET A 1 35.66 -8.46 26.36
C MET A 1 34.75 -9.09 27.40
N PRO A 2 33.81 -8.35 28.02
CA PRO A 2 32.85 -8.97 28.93
C PRO A 2 31.88 -9.82 28.11
N ILE A 3 31.85 -11.13 28.37
CA ILE A 3 30.83 -12.03 27.83
C ILE A 3 29.60 -11.82 28.72
N ALA A 4 28.58 -11.13 28.19
CA ALA A 4 27.32 -10.98 28.88
C ALA A 4 26.54 -12.29 28.71
N PHE A 5 26.23 -12.95 29.81
CA PHE A 5 25.40 -14.16 29.80
C PHE A 5 24.02 -13.84 29.22
N PRO A 6 23.38 -14.76 28.47
CA PRO A 6 22.08 -14.53 27.86
C PRO A 6 21.03 -13.97 28.83
N THR A 7 21.03 -14.42 30.09
CA THR A 7 20.15 -13.92 31.14
C THR A 7 20.31 -12.42 31.40
N LEU A 8 21.56 -11.94 31.48
CA LEU A 8 21.85 -10.52 31.71
C LEU A 8 21.38 -9.66 30.53
N ILE A 9 21.54 -10.15 29.30
CA ILE A 9 21.08 -9.45 28.10
C ILE A 9 19.55 -9.35 28.12
N CYS A 10 18.86 -10.45 28.45
CA CYS A 10 17.40 -10.44 28.59
C CYS A 10 16.94 -9.43 29.64
N ASP A 11 17.56 -9.40 30.83
CA ASP A 11 17.20 -8.45 31.89
C ASP A 11 17.37 -6.99 31.44
N ILE A 12 18.43 -6.69 30.70
CA ILE A 12 18.68 -5.34 30.14
C ILE A 12 17.59 -4.97 29.11
N ILE A 13 17.23 -5.90 28.21
CA ILE A 13 16.20 -5.66 27.18
C ILE A 13 14.84 -5.41 27.85
N LEU A 14 14.48 -6.21 28.85
CA LEU A 14 13.22 -6.05 29.57
C LEU A 14 13.15 -4.71 30.33
N ALA A 15 14.27 -4.27 30.91
CA ALA A 15 14.35 -2.98 31.60
C ALA A 15 14.23 -1.78 30.63
N GLN A 16 14.78 -1.91 29.41
CA GLN A 16 14.72 -0.84 28.40
C GLN A 16 13.38 -0.79 27.67
N TYR A 17 12.68 -1.92 27.54
CA TYR A 17 11.41 -2.02 26.82
C TYR A 17 10.32 -2.66 27.68
N PRO A 18 9.71 -1.92 28.63
CA PRO A 18 8.74 -2.49 29.57
C PRO A 18 7.47 -3.07 28.91
N GLY A 19 7.16 -2.68 27.67
CA GLY A 19 6.00 -3.18 26.93
C GLY A 19 6.25 -4.45 26.11
N ILE A 20 7.45 -5.02 26.14
CA ILE A 20 7.78 -6.25 25.39
C ILE A 20 7.12 -7.49 25.99
N CYS A 21 6.86 -7.49 27.30
CA CYS A 21 6.06 -8.51 27.97
C CYS A 21 4.69 -7.92 28.28
N THR A 22 3.65 -8.68 27.93
CA THR A 22 2.24 -8.32 28.13
C THR A 22 1.62 -9.18 29.21
N GLU A 23 0.48 -8.76 29.77
CA GLU A 23 -0.24 -9.54 30.79
C GLU A 23 -0.73 -10.91 30.27
N SER A 24 -0.82 -11.07 28.95
CA SER A 24 -1.15 -12.34 28.30
C SER A 24 0.03 -13.29 28.13
N ASP A 25 1.27 -12.83 28.32
CA ASP A 25 2.44 -13.69 28.15
C ASP A 25 2.55 -14.69 29.31
N VAL A 26 2.69 -15.97 28.95
CA VAL A 26 2.82 -17.06 29.91
C VAL A 26 4.27 -17.53 29.94
N PRO A 27 4.96 -17.47 31.10
CA PRO A 27 6.29 -18.04 31.23
C PRO A 27 6.27 -19.52 30.91
N SER A 28 7.02 -19.92 29.89
CA SER A 28 7.12 -21.32 29.46
C SER A 28 8.40 -21.95 29.99
N ARG A 29 8.27 -23.08 30.71
CA ARG A 29 9.42 -23.89 31.11
C ARG A 29 9.77 -24.83 29.96
N ARG A 30 11.06 -24.95 29.66
CA ARG A 30 11.54 -25.96 28.71
C ARG A 30 11.51 -27.33 29.37
N ASP A 31 11.12 -28.35 28.61
CA ASP A 31 11.07 -29.74 29.10
C ASP A 31 12.47 -30.34 29.37
N SER A 32 13.52 -29.72 28.83
CA SER A 32 14.91 -30.16 28.94
C SER A 32 15.86 -29.01 29.28
N ASP A 33 16.99 -29.34 29.92
CA ASP A 33 18.07 -28.40 30.19
C ASP A 33 18.62 -27.76 28.90
N LEU A 34 19.12 -26.52 29.00
CA LEU A 34 19.74 -25.85 27.86
C LEU A 34 21.15 -26.39 27.71
N SER A 35 21.35 -27.34 26.81
CA SER A 35 22.69 -27.74 26.41
C SER A 35 23.16 -26.86 25.26
N LEU A 36 24.26 -26.14 25.45
CA LEU A 36 24.97 -25.45 24.39
C LEU A 36 26.13 -26.34 23.93
N ASP A 37 26.29 -26.51 22.61
CA ASP A 37 27.42 -27.24 22.05
C ASP A 37 28.72 -26.47 22.32
N TYR A 38 29.77 -27.15 22.80
CA TYR A 38 31.06 -26.52 23.11
C TYR A 38 31.69 -25.85 21.89
N ARG A 39 31.36 -26.30 20.67
CA ARG A 39 31.78 -25.67 19.41
C ARG A 39 31.24 -24.25 19.20
N LEU A 40 30.23 -23.83 19.97
CA LEU A 40 29.82 -22.42 20.00
C LEU A 40 30.86 -21.52 20.68
N PHE A 41 31.65 -22.08 21.60
CA PHE A 41 32.73 -21.37 22.29
C PHE A 41 34.11 -21.67 21.67
N GLU A 42 34.22 -22.79 20.96
CA GLU A 42 35.45 -23.27 20.32
C GLU A 42 35.52 -22.85 18.84
N GLY A 43 36.36 -21.88 18.53
CA GLY A 43 36.60 -21.37 17.18
C GLY A 43 36.71 -19.84 17.16
N THR A 44 37.40 -19.29 16.16
CA THR A 44 37.21 -17.89 15.79
C THR A 44 35.75 -17.77 15.40
N GLN A 45 34.88 -17.27 16.30
CA GLN A 45 33.52 -16.90 15.92
C GLN A 45 33.69 -15.89 14.78
N ALA A 46 33.55 -16.37 13.54
CA ALA A 46 33.64 -15.55 12.36
C ALA A 46 32.70 -14.39 12.62
N ALA A 47 33.24 -13.16 12.55
CA ALA A 47 32.56 -11.91 12.84
C ALA A 47 31.05 -12.07 12.64
N ASP A 48 30.35 -12.18 13.77
CA ASP A 48 28.93 -12.49 13.87
C ASP A 48 28.13 -11.57 12.95
N ILE A 49 27.78 -12.09 11.77
CA ILE A 49 26.66 -11.74 10.88
C ILE A 49 26.56 -10.27 10.44
N ALA A 50 27.43 -9.37 10.87
CA ALA A 50 27.71 -8.14 10.17
C ALA A 50 28.72 -8.47 9.07
N ALA A 51 28.22 -9.03 7.96
CA ALA A 51 28.77 -8.55 6.70
C ALA A 51 28.76 -7.02 6.82
N PRO A 52 29.87 -6.30 6.62
CA PRO A 52 29.71 -4.88 6.34
C PRO A 52 28.68 -4.87 5.23
N SER A 53 27.55 -4.19 5.47
CA SER A 53 26.63 -3.87 4.40
C SER A 53 27.40 -2.92 3.49
N ALA A 54 28.34 -3.46 2.74
CA ALA A 54 28.65 -3.02 1.42
C ALA A 54 27.47 -3.46 0.57
N GLN A 55 26.28 -2.92 0.88
CA GLN A 55 25.58 -2.27 -0.21
C GLN A 55 26.58 -1.24 -0.73
N LYS A 56 27.36 -1.70 -1.72
CA LYS A 56 27.71 -0.88 -2.86
C LYS A 56 26.51 0.04 -3.03
N PRO A 57 26.64 1.37 -2.90
CA PRO A 57 25.50 2.23 -3.12
C PRO A 57 24.95 1.76 -4.46
N THR A 58 23.74 1.20 -4.47
CA THR A 58 22.98 1.00 -5.70
C THR A 58 23.05 2.36 -6.32
N GLY A 59 23.93 2.49 -7.34
CA GLY A 59 24.57 3.76 -7.67
C GLY A 59 23.48 4.80 -7.69
N ALA A 60 23.62 5.84 -6.86
CA ALA A 60 22.53 6.72 -6.45
C ALA A 60 21.52 6.86 -7.58
N ILE A 61 20.32 6.28 -7.40
CA ILE A 61 19.29 6.27 -8.43
C ILE A 61 19.15 7.70 -8.91
N THR A 62 19.52 7.93 -10.17
CA THR A 62 19.53 9.27 -10.70
C THR A 62 18.09 9.72 -10.88
N ARG A 63 17.84 11.01 -10.74
CA ARG A 63 16.52 11.59 -11.03
C ARG A 63 16.02 11.19 -12.42
N GLN A 64 16.93 11.03 -13.39
CA GLN A 64 16.58 10.58 -14.74
C GLN A 64 16.06 9.14 -14.78
N HIS A 65 16.69 8.23 -14.03
CA HIS A 65 16.24 6.84 -13.93
C HIS A 65 14.82 6.77 -13.34
N MET A 66 14.56 7.50 -12.25
CA MET A 66 13.21 7.58 -11.66
C MET A 66 12.17 8.08 -12.66
N ILE A 67 12.50 9.11 -13.46
CA ILE A 67 11.57 9.65 -14.45
C ILE A 67 11.25 8.62 -15.54
N ILE A 68 12.24 7.84 -15.97
CA ILE A 68 12.03 6.78 -16.98
C ILE A 68 11.12 5.69 -16.40
N ASP A 69 11.42 5.21 -15.19
CA ASP A 69 10.65 4.16 -14.55
C ASP A 69 9.20 4.59 -14.29
N LEU A 70 8.99 5.81 -13.80
CA LEU A 70 7.65 6.34 -13.55
C LEU A 70 6.86 6.53 -14.85
N LYS A 71 7.51 6.95 -15.94
CA LYS A 71 6.85 7.01 -17.27
C LYS A 71 6.45 5.63 -17.77
N LEU A 72 7.32 4.63 -17.59
CA LEU A 72 7.05 3.25 -17.96
C LEU A 72 5.84 2.70 -17.19
N VAL A 73 5.81 2.91 -15.87
CA VAL A 73 4.71 2.47 -15.01
C VAL A 73 3.42 3.22 -15.35
N SER A 74 3.48 4.54 -15.60
CA SER A 74 2.31 5.33 -16.00
C SER A 74 1.63 4.75 -17.24
N LYS A 75 2.41 4.45 -18.28
CA LYS A 75 1.87 3.86 -19.51
C LYS A 75 1.24 2.48 -19.26
N ALA A 76 1.90 1.63 -18.48
CA ALA A 76 1.39 0.31 -18.16
C ALA A 76 0.10 0.36 -17.32
N LEU A 77 -0.08 1.40 -16.49
CA LEU A 77 -1.31 1.63 -15.75
C LEU A 77 -2.44 2.13 -16.66
N ASP A 78 -2.16 3.00 -17.62
CA ASP A 78 -3.15 3.45 -18.62
C ASP A 78 -3.72 2.26 -19.42
N ASP A 79 -2.86 1.36 -19.88
CA ASP A 79 -3.28 0.15 -20.60
C ASP A 79 -4.19 -0.74 -19.74
N LYS A 80 -3.87 -0.89 -18.44
CA LYS A 80 -4.69 -1.65 -17.50
C LYS A 80 -6.02 -0.96 -17.20
N LYS A 81 -6.01 0.37 -17.04
CA LYS A 81 -7.22 1.17 -16.83
C LYS A 81 -8.20 0.98 -17.97
N PHE A 82 -7.74 1.01 -19.22
CA PHE A 82 -8.60 0.76 -20.39
C PHE A 82 -9.31 -0.60 -20.31
N LEU A 83 -8.63 -1.66 -19.89
CA LEU A 83 -9.24 -2.98 -19.74
C LEU A 83 -10.31 -3.00 -18.64
N VAL A 84 -10.04 -2.32 -17.53
CA VAL A 84 -10.98 -2.20 -16.40
C VAL A 84 -12.21 -1.41 -16.84
N ASP A 85 -12.04 -0.25 -17.47
CA ASP A 85 -13.14 0.59 -17.96
C ASP A 85 -14.06 -0.17 -18.94
N ARG A 86 -13.47 -1.01 -19.81
CA ARG A 86 -14.23 -1.86 -20.73
C ARG A 86 -15.07 -2.91 -20.00
N VAL A 87 -14.54 -3.52 -18.94
CA VAL A 87 -15.30 -4.50 -18.13
C VAL A 87 -16.43 -3.82 -17.39
N ILE A 88 -16.19 -2.63 -16.82
CA ILE A 88 -17.22 -1.83 -16.16
C ILE A 88 -18.38 -1.56 -17.12
N HIS A 89 -18.09 -1.02 -18.31
CA HIS A 89 -19.13 -0.71 -19.29
C HIS A 89 -19.91 -1.96 -19.76
N ALA A 90 -19.24 -3.11 -19.88
CA ALA A 90 -19.91 -4.36 -20.21
C ALA A 90 -20.87 -4.81 -19.09
N LEU A 91 -20.47 -4.68 -17.83
CA LEU A 91 -21.29 -5.02 -16.67
C LEU A 91 -22.46 -4.05 -16.49
N GLU A 92 -22.25 -2.75 -16.72
CA GLU A 92 -23.33 -1.75 -16.68
C GLU A 92 -24.42 -2.04 -17.72
N LEU A 93 -24.03 -2.43 -18.95
CA LEU A 93 -24.99 -2.86 -19.98
C LEU A 93 -25.76 -4.13 -19.59
N GLU A 94 -25.08 -5.11 -18.99
CA GLU A 94 -25.71 -6.33 -18.49
C GLU A 94 -26.70 -6.03 -17.34
N GLU A 95 -26.31 -5.17 -16.41
CA GLU A 95 -27.15 -4.75 -15.28
C GLU A 95 -28.42 -4.02 -15.77
N VAL A 96 -28.29 -3.10 -16.72
CA VAL A 96 -29.45 -2.43 -17.34
C VAL A 96 -30.37 -3.44 -18.04
N ALA A 97 -29.82 -4.37 -18.85
CA ALA A 97 -30.61 -5.38 -19.54
C ALA A 97 -31.33 -6.36 -18.58
N ALA A 98 -30.70 -6.71 -17.45
CA ALA A 98 -31.30 -7.56 -16.43
C ALA A 98 -32.50 -6.89 -15.72
N THR A 99 -32.55 -5.56 -15.67
CA THR A 99 -33.71 -4.82 -15.14
C THR A 99 -34.86 -4.70 -16.14
N GLU A 100 -34.62 -4.90 -17.44
CA GLU A 100 -35.65 -4.82 -18.50
C GLU A 100 -36.36 -6.17 -18.76
N ASP A 101 -35.72 -7.31 -18.49
CA ASP A 101 -36.32 -8.66 -18.64
C ASP A 101 -37.26 -9.03 -17.47
N ALA A 102 -37.28 -8.23 -16.40
CA ALA A 102 -38.12 -8.44 -15.22
C ALA A 102 -39.49 -7.72 -15.29
N GLY A 103 -40.06 -7.44 -16.47
CA GLY A 103 -41.35 -6.74 -16.52
C GLY A 103 -42.07 -6.66 -17.85
N VAL A 104 -42.87 -7.67 -18.19
CA VAL A 104 -44.14 -7.44 -18.93
C VAL A 104 -45.29 -7.49 -17.94
N GLY A 105 -45.85 -6.32 -17.60
CA GLY A 105 -47.21 -6.25 -17.07
C GLY A 105 -47.53 -5.12 -16.09
N SER A 106 -47.52 -3.86 -16.54
CA SER A 106 -48.63 -2.96 -16.19
C SER A 106 -48.76 -1.82 -17.19
N SER A 107 -49.81 -1.90 -17.99
CA SER A 107 -50.40 -0.78 -18.73
C SER A 107 -50.55 0.45 -17.83
N ASN A 108 -50.12 1.62 -18.31
CA ASN A 108 -50.99 2.79 -18.52
C ASN A 108 -50.16 3.96 -19.11
N VAL A 109 -50.44 4.27 -20.37
CA VAL A 109 -50.10 5.50 -21.09
C VAL A 109 -51.47 6.16 -21.45
N PRO A 110 -51.63 7.47 -21.72
CA PRO A 110 -50.69 8.62 -21.75
C PRO A 110 -51.21 9.85 -20.95
N SER A 111 -50.43 10.94 -20.87
CA SER A 111 -50.79 12.26 -21.47
C SER A 111 -50.06 13.44 -20.82
N GLY A 112 -49.59 14.37 -21.66
CA GLY A 112 -49.18 15.73 -21.31
C GLY A 112 -47.75 16.05 -21.76
N ALA A 113 -47.50 16.39 -23.02
CA ALA A 113 -47.49 17.78 -23.53
C ALA A 113 -46.33 18.62 -22.95
N GLN A 114 -45.20 18.74 -23.65
CA GLN A 114 -44.82 19.86 -24.57
C GLN A 114 -43.63 20.66 -23.98
N THR A 115 -42.46 20.54 -24.61
CA THR A 115 -41.68 21.61 -25.29
C THR A 115 -41.18 22.76 -24.40
N ASN A 116 -39.86 22.87 -24.24
CA ASN A 116 -39.03 23.91 -24.88
C ASN A 116 -37.57 23.81 -24.43
N GLU A 117 -36.68 23.96 -25.40
CA GLU A 117 -35.24 24.20 -25.23
C GLU A 117 -35.02 25.67 -24.84
N GLU A 118 -34.28 25.95 -23.77
CA GLU A 118 -33.46 27.15 -23.52
C GLU A 118 -32.45 26.72 -22.44
N ASP A 119 -31.20 26.41 -22.79
CA ASP A 119 -30.05 27.30 -22.95
C ASP A 119 -29.61 28.03 -21.66
N ASP A 120 -28.29 27.96 -21.48
CA ASP A 120 -27.40 28.74 -20.63
C ASP A 120 -27.27 28.42 -19.13
N ALA A 121 -26.15 27.78 -18.80
CA ALA A 121 -25.53 27.84 -17.49
C ALA A 121 -24.00 27.83 -17.66
N ASP A 122 -23.44 28.87 -18.29
CA ASP A 122 -21.99 29.12 -18.19
C ASP A 122 -21.65 29.94 -16.92
N VAL A 123 -20.90 29.25 -16.07
CA VAL A 123 -19.87 29.68 -15.13
C VAL A 123 -19.90 31.14 -14.64
N GLN A 124 -20.32 31.23 -13.38
CA GLN A 124 -20.00 32.27 -12.42
C GLN A 124 -18.49 32.34 -12.12
N GLY A 125 -17.90 33.54 -12.33
CA GLY A 125 -16.72 34.07 -11.63
C GLY A 125 -15.38 33.39 -11.96
N GLU A 126 -14.25 34.07 -12.09
CA GLU A 126 -13.82 35.33 -11.51
C GLU A 126 -12.77 35.96 -12.43
N ASN A 127 -12.91 37.25 -12.64
CA ASN A 127 -11.85 38.13 -13.11
C ASN A 127 -10.98 38.51 -11.90
N SER A 128 -9.69 38.19 -11.97
CA SER A 128 -8.71 39.06 -11.32
C SER A 128 -7.39 38.96 -12.08
N ASP A 129 -7.23 39.92 -12.98
CA ASP A 129 -5.92 40.46 -13.33
C ASP A 129 -5.23 40.92 -12.04
N ASP A 130 -4.05 40.42 -11.77
CA ASP A 130 -3.02 41.18 -11.05
C ASP A 130 -1.65 40.65 -11.44
N ASP A 131 -1.15 41.21 -12.53
CA ASP A 131 0.27 41.35 -12.86
C ASP A 131 0.94 42.14 -11.72
N PRO A 132 2.10 41.68 -11.22
CA PRO A 132 3.16 42.67 -11.10
C PRO A 132 4.47 42.16 -11.67
N SER A 133 4.79 42.76 -12.81
CA SER A 133 6.13 43.14 -13.25
C SER A 133 7.01 43.62 -12.09
N ILE A 134 8.09 42.88 -11.79
CA ILE A 134 9.51 43.29 -11.70
C ILE A 134 10.35 42.15 -11.12
#